data_AF-A0A8J8KDJ4-F1
#
_entry.id   AF-A0A8J8KDJ4-F1
#
_cell.length_a   1.000
_cell.length_b   1.000
_cell.length_c   1.000
_cell.angle_alpha   90.00
_cell.angle_beta   90.00
_cell.angle_gamma   90.00
#
_symmetry.space_group_name_H-M   'P 1'
#
loop_
_entity.id
_entity.type
_entity.pdbx_description
1 polymer ?
#
loop_
_entity_poly.entity_id
_entity_poly.type
_entity_poly.pdbx_seq_one_letter_code
_entity_poly.pdbx_strand_id
1 'polypeptide(L)'
;MQQRGGGQTTQAPFFEDHMTDELWIALEDFSELSHVAAWCATRCASGGPELGRCARICQDLAEIAALNEMLIARDSMFGPELATAFLRVADEGLPTLRQFQDRHPHVLETVATIERTMNSCESLLRRVGGGSQGRQGTGTGAGSTGSRGMRGMAEQGEYGQGMSGQPRGGSEVTGQRY
;
A
#
# COMPACT_ATOMS: atom_id res chain seq x y z
N MET A 1 12.55 -67.21 0.08
CA MET A 1 13.00 -65.88 0.52
C MET A 1 12.38 -64.85 -0.42
N GLN A 2 11.35 -64.15 0.03
CA GLN A 2 10.58 -63.20 -0.79
C GLN A 2 10.61 -61.83 -0.12
N GLN A 3 11.11 -60.84 -0.86
CA GLN A 3 11.26 -59.45 -0.45
C GLN A 3 9.88 -58.82 -0.17
N ARG A 4 9.78 -58.02 0.89
CA ARG A 4 8.76 -56.97 1.01
C ARG A 4 9.45 -55.66 1.36
N GLY A 5 9.43 -54.76 0.37
CA GLY A 5 9.96 -53.41 0.46
C GLY A 5 9.20 -52.55 1.46
N GLY A 6 9.93 -51.62 2.06
CA GLY A 6 9.38 -50.57 2.90
C GLY A 6 8.53 -49.63 2.08
N GLY A 7 7.25 -49.50 2.47
CA GLY A 7 6.44 -48.36 2.08
C GLY A 7 6.86 -47.16 2.92
N GLN A 8 7.73 -46.31 2.39
CA GLN A 8 7.81 -44.93 2.82
C GLN A 8 6.46 -44.30 2.50
N THR A 9 5.69 -43.98 3.54
CA THR A 9 4.58 -43.05 3.44
C THR A 9 5.16 -41.70 3.02
N THR A 10 5.08 -41.40 1.73
CA THR A 10 5.29 -40.06 1.18
C THR A 10 4.25 -39.16 1.83
N GLN A 11 4.66 -38.42 2.87
CA GLN A 11 3.89 -37.26 3.33
C GLN A 11 3.77 -36.30 2.15
N ALA A 12 2.53 -36.04 1.74
CA ALA A 12 2.23 -35.06 0.70
C ALA A 12 2.63 -33.66 1.20
N PRO A 13 3.50 -32.91 0.49
CA PRO A 13 3.96 -31.59 0.93
C PRO A 13 3.13 -30.48 0.27
N PHE A 14 1.81 -30.49 0.38
CA PHE A 14 0.97 -29.67 -0.53
C PHE A 14 -0.30 -29.02 0.07
N PHE A 15 -0.33 -28.75 1.38
CA PHE A 15 -1.50 -28.12 2.00
C PHE A 15 -1.24 -26.94 2.94
N GLU A 16 0.01 -26.53 3.14
CA GLU A 16 0.34 -25.55 4.19
C GLU A 16 1.36 -24.53 3.68
N ASP A 17 0.90 -23.57 2.87
CA ASP A 17 1.56 -22.26 2.78
C ASP A 17 0.57 -21.20 2.21
N HIS A 18 -0.60 -21.07 2.84
CA HIS A 18 -1.70 -20.25 2.32
C HIS A 18 -1.71 -18.82 2.85
N MET A 19 -0.83 -18.45 3.77
CA MET A 19 -0.73 -17.07 4.26
C MET A 19 0.63 -16.87 4.89
N THR A 20 1.35 -15.85 4.45
CA THR A 20 2.64 -15.52 5.01
C THR A 20 2.45 -14.77 6.34
N ASP A 21 3.45 -14.78 7.22
CA ASP A 21 3.36 -14.09 8.51
C ASP A 21 2.95 -12.62 8.35
N GLU A 22 3.49 -11.92 7.35
CA GLU A 22 3.15 -10.51 7.08
C GLU A 22 1.74 -10.32 6.53
N LEU A 23 1.24 -11.27 5.74
CA LEU A 23 -0.16 -11.27 5.29
C LEU A 23 -1.10 -11.44 6.49
N TRP A 24 -0.78 -12.36 7.40
CA TRP A 24 -1.58 -12.62 8.59
C TRP A 24 -1.57 -11.44 9.57
N ILE A 25 -0.39 -10.86 9.83
CA ILE A 25 -0.26 -9.66 10.66
C ILE A 25 -1.03 -8.48 10.06
N ALA A 26 -0.90 -8.23 8.75
CA ALA A 26 -1.64 -7.17 8.09
C ALA A 26 -3.16 -7.41 8.14
N LEU A 27 -3.60 -8.66 7.94
CA LEU A 27 -5.02 -9.02 8.05
C LEU A 27 -5.59 -8.69 9.43
N GLU A 28 -4.92 -9.12 10.49
CA GLU A 28 -5.34 -8.86 11.88
C GLU A 28 -5.33 -7.35 12.18
N ASP A 29 -4.30 -6.64 11.76
CA ASP A 29 -4.19 -5.20 11.97
C ASP A 29 -5.25 -4.39 11.22
N PHE A 30 -5.65 -4.82 10.02
CA PHE A 30 -6.75 -4.20 9.29
C PHE A 30 -8.11 -4.52 9.93
N SER A 31 -8.30 -5.75 10.40
CA SER A 31 -9.51 -6.15 11.11
C SER A 31 -9.69 -5.34 12.41
N GLU A 32 -8.63 -5.22 13.24
CA GLU A 32 -8.66 -4.40 14.45
C GLU A 32 -8.90 -2.92 14.12
N LEU A 33 -8.16 -2.36 13.15
CA LEU A 33 -8.30 -0.96 12.77
C LEU A 33 -9.72 -0.63 12.32
N SER A 34 -10.36 -1.49 11.53
CA SER A 34 -11.72 -1.27 11.05
C SER A 34 -12.71 -1.07 12.21
N HIS A 35 -12.58 -1.87 13.27
CA HIS A 35 -13.44 -1.79 14.45
C HIS A 35 -13.12 -0.58 15.33
N VAL A 36 -11.84 -0.36 15.63
CA VAL A 36 -11.40 0.76 16.50
C VAL A 36 -11.72 2.10 15.85
N ALA A 37 -11.45 2.25 14.56
CA ALA A 37 -11.74 3.49 13.83
C ALA A 37 -13.25 3.74 13.69
N ALA A 38 -14.07 2.72 13.42
CA ALA A 38 -15.53 2.87 13.37
C ALA A 38 -16.12 3.30 14.73
N TRP A 39 -15.59 2.73 15.81
CA TRP A 39 -15.98 3.13 17.15
C TRP A 39 -15.56 4.58 17.45
N CYS A 40 -14.33 4.97 17.11
CA CYS A 40 -13.85 6.34 17.26
C CYS A 40 -14.68 7.33 16.43
N ALA A 41 -15.07 6.97 15.21
CA ALA A 41 -15.95 7.77 14.36
C ALA A 41 -17.29 8.04 15.06
N THR A 42 -17.91 6.99 15.62
CA THR A 42 -19.18 7.09 16.37
C THR A 42 -19.05 7.98 17.61
N ARG A 43 -17.94 7.83 18.36
CA ARG A 43 -17.65 8.66 19.55
C ARG A 43 -17.41 10.12 19.18
N CYS A 44 -16.63 10.40 18.14
CA CYS A 44 -16.41 11.75 17.62
C CYS A 44 -17.72 12.38 17.10
N ALA A 45 -18.59 11.61 16.43
CA ALA A 45 -19.86 12.08 15.91
C ALA A 45 -20.88 12.44 17.01
N SER A 46 -20.83 11.73 18.14
CA SER A 46 -21.72 11.97 19.30
C SER A 46 -21.22 13.08 20.24
N GLY A 47 -20.03 13.63 19.98
CA GLY A 47 -19.42 14.69 20.78
C GLY A 47 -19.86 16.09 20.35
N GLY A 48 -18.89 17.02 20.29
CA GLY A 48 -19.11 18.40 19.86
C GLY A 48 -18.81 18.63 18.36
N PRO A 49 -19.28 19.75 17.77
CA PRO A 49 -19.07 20.08 16.36
C PRO A 49 -17.59 20.10 15.93
N GLU A 50 -16.68 20.40 16.85
CA GLU A 50 -15.22 20.42 16.64
C GLU A 50 -14.67 19.03 16.26
N LEU A 51 -15.35 17.95 16.66
CA LEU A 51 -14.96 16.57 16.34
C LEU A 51 -15.51 16.07 15.01
N GLY A 52 -16.31 16.87 14.30
CA GLY A 52 -16.93 16.45 13.04
C GLY A 52 -15.92 16.10 11.93
N ARG A 53 -14.70 16.66 11.98
CA ARG A 53 -13.61 16.24 11.08
C ARG A 53 -12.92 14.96 11.53
N CYS A 54 -12.72 14.78 12.84
CA CYS A 54 -12.25 13.49 13.41
C CYS A 54 -13.19 12.36 12.98
N ALA A 55 -14.49 12.54 13.15
CA ALA A 55 -15.49 11.51 12.86
C ALA A 55 -15.41 11.02 11.40
N ARG A 56 -15.31 11.93 10.44
CA ARG A 56 -15.19 11.60 9.01
C ARG A 56 -13.89 10.86 8.69
N ILE A 57 -12.76 11.34 9.18
CA ILE A 57 -11.46 10.68 8.94
C ILE A 57 -11.45 9.26 9.54
N CYS A 58 -11.94 9.08 10.76
CA CYS A 58 -12.03 7.76 11.37
C CYS A 58 -13.00 6.84 10.61
N GLN A 59 -14.09 7.38 10.06
CA GLN A 59 -15.01 6.60 9.22
C GLN A 59 -14.35 6.16 7.92
N ASP A 60 -13.67 7.08 7.21
CA ASP A 60 -12.94 6.77 5.98
C ASP A 60 -11.86 5.69 6.23
N LEU A 61 -11.14 5.79 7.35
CA LEU A 61 -10.13 4.81 7.77
C LEU A 61 -10.74 3.45 8.14
N ALA A 62 -11.91 3.44 8.77
CA ALA A 62 -12.61 2.20 9.10
C ALA A 62 -13.04 1.45 7.83
N GLU A 63 -13.60 2.17 6.86
CA GLU A 63 -14.11 1.61 5.61
C GLU A 63 -12.97 1.08 4.73
N ILE A 64 -11.90 1.85 4.58
CA ILE A 64 -10.74 1.40 3.79
C ILE A 64 -10.01 0.23 4.46
N ALA A 65 -9.98 0.17 5.80
CA ALA A 65 -9.40 -0.95 6.54
C ALA A 65 -10.22 -2.23 6.35
N ALA A 66 -11.55 -2.15 6.50
CA ALA A 66 -12.45 -3.28 6.26
C ALA A 66 -12.35 -3.80 4.82
N LEU A 67 -12.20 -2.90 3.84
CA LEU A 67 -12.00 -3.32 2.45
C LEU A 67 -10.64 -4.00 2.25
N ASN A 68 -9.55 -3.51 2.86
CA ASN A 68 -8.24 -4.18 2.83
C ASN A 68 -8.29 -5.57 3.45
N GLU A 69 -8.94 -5.73 4.61
CA GLU A 69 -9.16 -7.03 5.25
C GLU A 69 -9.81 -8.03 4.28
N MET A 70 -10.90 -7.63 3.64
CA MET A 70 -11.60 -8.46 2.65
C MET A 70 -10.74 -8.81 1.42
N LEU A 71 -9.88 -7.89 0.97
CA LEU A 71 -8.99 -8.13 -0.17
C LEU A 71 -7.83 -9.07 0.18
N ILE A 72 -7.26 -8.93 1.39
CA ILE A 72 -6.19 -9.79 1.89
C ILE A 72 -6.71 -11.21 2.10
N ALA A 73 -7.86 -11.36 2.77
CA ALA A 73 -8.44 -12.67 3.09
C ALA A 73 -8.74 -13.55 1.86
N ARG A 74 -8.88 -12.94 0.68
CA ARG A 74 -9.16 -13.62 -0.60
C ARG A 74 -7.99 -13.63 -1.58
N ASP A 75 -6.79 -13.21 -1.14
CA ASP A 75 -5.60 -13.06 -1.98
C ASP A 75 -5.89 -12.27 -3.28
N SER A 76 -6.53 -11.11 -3.12
CA SER A 76 -7.00 -10.30 -4.25
C SER A 76 -5.83 -9.62 -4.97
N MET A 77 -5.81 -9.71 -6.31
CA MET A 77 -4.85 -8.97 -7.14
C MET A 77 -4.90 -7.45 -6.98
N PHE A 78 -6.01 -6.91 -6.47
CA PHE A 78 -6.20 -5.47 -6.19
C PHE A 78 -5.75 -5.03 -4.78
N GLY A 79 -5.21 -5.95 -3.97
CA GLY A 79 -4.76 -5.67 -2.61
C GLY A 79 -3.68 -4.57 -2.56
N PRO A 80 -2.61 -4.62 -3.37
CA PRO A 80 -1.53 -3.63 -3.31
C PRO A 80 -1.97 -2.19 -3.59
N GLU A 81 -2.86 -1.98 -4.55
CA GLU A 81 -3.39 -0.66 -4.89
C GLU A 81 -4.20 -0.08 -3.72
N LEU A 82 -5.04 -0.91 -3.09
CA LEU A 82 -5.86 -0.47 -1.97
C LEU A 82 -5.03 -0.24 -0.70
N ALA A 83 -4.04 -1.09 -0.45
CA ALA A 83 -3.08 -0.91 0.64
C ALA A 83 -2.31 0.41 0.50
N THR A 84 -1.92 0.76 -0.74
CA THR A 84 -1.31 2.07 -1.03
C THR A 84 -2.28 3.23 -0.78
N ALA A 85 -3.56 3.07 -1.13
CA ALA A 85 -4.59 4.07 -0.84
C ALA A 85 -4.78 4.25 0.67
N PHE A 86 -4.79 3.17 1.45
CA PHE A 86 -4.85 3.22 2.91
C PHE A 86 -3.70 4.05 3.49
N LEU A 87 -2.45 3.79 3.08
CA LEU A 87 -1.29 4.55 3.57
C LEU A 87 -1.44 6.05 3.31
N ARG A 88 -1.96 6.45 2.15
CA ARG A 88 -2.21 7.87 1.82
C ARG A 88 -3.29 8.48 2.72
N VAL A 89 -4.42 7.80 2.88
CA VAL A 89 -5.52 8.29 3.74
C VAL A 89 -5.05 8.41 5.19
N ALA A 90 -4.28 7.45 5.68
CA ALA A 90 -3.73 7.46 7.03
C ALA A 90 -2.72 8.61 7.23
N ASP A 91 -1.77 8.79 6.31
CA ASP A 91 -0.77 9.86 6.37
C ASP A 91 -1.42 11.26 6.36
N GLU A 92 -2.43 11.47 5.51
CA GLU A 92 -3.17 12.74 5.44
C GLU A 92 -4.09 12.96 6.67
N GLY A 93 -4.64 11.88 7.23
CA GLY A 93 -5.58 11.92 8.36
C GLY A 93 -4.91 12.12 9.72
N LEU A 94 -3.78 11.45 9.97
CA LEU A 94 -3.09 11.39 11.26
C LEU A 94 -2.79 12.77 11.88
N PRO A 95 -2.26 13.77 11.16
CA PRO A 95 -2.01 15.10 11.72
C PRO A 95 -3.26 15.76 12.31
N THR A 96 -4.44 15.42 11.79
CA THR A 96 -5.71 15.93 12.30
C THR A 96 -6.14 15.18 13.55
N LEU A 97 -6.04 13.84 13.55
CA LEU A 97 -6.40 13.02 14.70
C LEU A 97 -5.52 13.35 15.92
N ARG A 98 -4.21 13.54 15.70
CA ARG A 98 -3.25 13.91 16.75
C ARG A 98 -3.59 15.22 17.46
N GLN A 99 -4.32 16.15 16.84
CA GLN A 99 -4.76 17.39 17.51
C GLN A 99 -5.75 17.13 18.66
N PHE A 100 -6.43 15.98 18.64
CA PHE A 100 -7.46 15.63 19.62
C PHE A 100 -7.01 14.54 20.61
N GLN A 101 -5.90 13.85 20.34
CA GLN A 101 -5.49 12.65 21.10
C GLN A 101 -5.27 12.90 22.59
N ASP A 102 -4.74 14.06 22.98
CA ASP A 102 -4.44 14.37 24.40
C ASP A 102 -5.71 14.60 25.23
N ARG A 103 -6.82 14.95 24.57
CA ARG A 103 -8.10 15.26 25.20
C ARG A 103 -9.12 14.14 25.10
N HIS A 104 -8.92 13.23 24.15
CA HIS A 104 -9.86 12.18 23.80
C HIS A 104 -9.13 10.82 23.74
N PRO A 105 -9.19 10.02 24.81
CA PRO A 105 -8.46 8.74 24.89
C PRO A 105 -8.77 7.77 23.73
N HIS A 106 -10.00 7.78 23.22
CA HIS A 106 -10.37 6.97 22.06
C HIS A 106 -9.62 7.35 20.78
N VAL A 107 -9.28 8.63 20.63
CA VAL A 107 -8.49 9.11 19.49
C VAL A 107 -7.04 8.68 19.64
N LEU A 108 -6.47 8.72 20.86
CA LEU A 108 -5.12 8.23 21.13
C LEU A 108 -4.97 6.75 20.78
N GLU A 109 -5.91 5.92 21.21
CA GLU A 109 -5.95 4.49 20.87
C GLU A 109 -6.03 4.29 19.36
N THR A 110 -6.94 5.00 18.69
CA THR A 110 -7.10 4.92 17.24
C THR A 110 -5.83 5.33 16.48
N VAL A 111 -5.15 6.39 16.91
CA VAL A 111 -3.87 6.82 16.32
C VAL A 111 -2.82 5.73 16.44
N ALA A 112 -2.69 5.10 17.61
CA ALA A 112 -1.73 4.01 17.81
C ALA A 112 -2.06 2.80 16.92
N THR A 113 -3.34 2.43 16.79
CA THR A 113 -3.77 1.34 15.90
C THR A 113 -3.48 1.68 14.43
N ILE A 114 -3.77 2.91 13.97
CA ILE A 114 -3.45 3.36 12.60
C ILE A 114 -1.94 3.20 12.32
N GLU A 115 -1.09 3.70 13.20
CA GLU A 115 0.37 3.65 13.02
C GLU A 115 0.88 2.21 12.98
N ARG A 116 0.33 1.32 13.82
CA ARG A 116 0.62 -0.12 13.79
C ARG A 116 0.23 -0.73 12.45
N THR A 117 -1.00 -0.51 11.99
CA THR A 117 -1.50 -1.02 10.71
C THR A 117 -0.72 -0.47 9.52
N MET A 118 -0.29 0.80 9.55
CA MET A 118 0.60 1.37 8.53
C MET A 118 1.92 0.59 8.42
N ASN A 119 2.57 0.29 9.54
CA ASN A 119 3.83 -0.46 9.55
C ASN A 119 3.67 -1.87 8.96
N SER A 120 2.58 -2.56 9.31
CA SER A 120 2.28 -3.89 8.79
C SER A 120 1.92 -3.85 7.29
N CYS A 121 1.18 -2.84 6.87
CA CYS A 121 0.84 -2.58 5.47
C CYS A 121 2.10 -2.31 4.62
N GLU A 122 3.03 -1.49 5.10
CA GLU A 122 4.30 -1.25 4.42
C GLU A 122 5.16 -2.52 4.30
N SER A 123 5.18 -3.33 5.36
CA SER A 123 5.89 -4.61 5.39
C SER A 123 5.32 -5.59 4.36
N LEU A 124 3.99 -5.68 4.28
CA LEU A 124 3.28 -6.47 3.28
C LEU A 124 3.60 -5.99 1.85
N LEU A 125 3.49 -4.68 1.58
CA LEU A 125 3.75 -4.10 0.27
C LEU A 125 5.20 -4.32 -0.18
N ARG A 126 6.17 -4.25 0.74
CA ARG A 126 7.58 -4.53 0.43
C ARG A 126 7.79 -5.97 -0.01
N ARG A 127 7.09 -6.93 0.61
CA ARG A 127 7.14 -8.35 0.24
C ARG A 127 6.53 -8.58 -1.14
N VAL A 128 5.35 -7.98 -1.41
CA VAL A 128 4.67 -8.12 -2.71
C VAL A 128 5.44 -7.41 -3.84
N GLY A 129 5.94 -6.20 -3.60
CA GLY A 129 6.73 -5.43 -4.57
C GLY A 129 8.12 -6.03 -4.84
N GLY A 130 8.75 -6.66 -3.83
CA GLY A 130 10.04 -7.33 -3.96
C GLY A 130 10.04 -8.58 -4.84
N GLY A 131 8.88 -9.19 -5.08
CA GLY A 131 8.71 -10.33 -5.98
C GLY A 131 8.90 -10.00 -7.48
N SER A 132 8.87 -8.72 -7.85
CA SER A 132 9.00 -8.28 -9.24
C SER A 132 10.45 -8.07 -9.69
N GLN A 133 11.42 -8.10 -8.77
CA GLN A 133 12.84 -7.82 -9.05
C GLN A 133 13.72 -9.09 -9.12
N GLY A 134 13.12 -10.23 -9.49
CA GLY A 134 13.82 -11.53 -9.57
C GLY A 134 13.62 -12.34 -10.86
N ARG A 135 12.84 -11.88 -11.83
CA ARG A 135 12.68 -12.55 -13.13
C ARG A 135 13.45 -11.84 -14.23
N GLN A 136 14.73 -11.55 -13.98
CA GLN A 136 15.65 -11.05 -14.99
C GLN A 136 16.35 -12.24 -15.67
N GLY A 137 15.77 -12.64 -16.81
CA GLY A 137 16.39 -13.34 -17.94
C GLY A 137 17.46 -14.41 -17.66
N THR A 138 17.06 -15.68 -17.74
CA THR A 138 17.90 -16.74 -18.32
C THR A 138 18.11 -16.43 -19.81
N GLY A 139 19.06 -15.54 -20.10
CA GLY A 139 19.50 -15.20 -21.45
C GLY A 139 20.87 -15.80 -21.73
N THR A 140 20.86 -16.96 -22.37
CA THR A 140 22.02 -17.57 -23.02
C THR A 140 22.48 -16.68 -24.18
N GLY A 141 23.75 -16.26 -24.22
CA GLY A 141 24.35 -15.54 -25.35
C GLY A 141 25.73 -14.98 -24.98
N ALA A 142 26.82 -15.70 -25.24
CA ALA A 142 27.61 -15.62 -26.47
C ALA A 142 28.48 -14.34 -26.55
N GLY A 143 29.78 -14.55 -26.30
CA GLY A 143 30.97 -13.83 -26.79
C GLY A 143 30.91 -12.34 -27.15
N SER A 144 31.81 -11.56 -26.56
CA SER A 144 32.51 -10.48 -27.27
C SER A 144 33.80 -10.10 -26.57
N THR A 145 34.89 -10.71 -27.08
CA THR A 145 36.26 -10.22 -26.96
C THR A 145 36.39 -8.88 -27.68
N GLY A 146 37.04 -7.89 -27.07
CA GLY A 146 37.76 -6.86 -27.83
C GLY A 146 37.54 -5.40 -27.43
N SER A 147 38.69 -4.72 -27.29
CA SER A 147 38.90 -3.28 -27.50
C SER A 147 38.69 -2.32 -26.32
N ARG A 148 39.76 -2.25 -25.54
CA ARG A 148 40.25 -1.12 -24.76
C ARG A 148 40.91 -0.11 -25.72
N GLY A 149 40.48 1.16 -25.75
CA GLY A 149 41.29 2.24 -26.33
C GLY A 149 40.58 3.52 -26.80
N MET A 150 40.99 4.65 -26.21
CA MET A 150 40.82 6.08 -26.60
C MET A 150 39.41 6.68 -26.53
N ARG A 151 39.11 7.76 -25.77
CA ARG A 151 39.78 9.04 -25.42
C ARG A 151 39.79 10.05 -26.59
N GLY A 152 38.93 11.06 -26.46
CA GLY A 152 38.66 12.16 -27.41
C GLY A 152 37.13 12.30 -27.54
N MET A 153 36.46 13.44 -27.47
CA MET A 153 36.87 14.81 -27.72
C MET A 153 35.76 15.71 -27.13
N ALA A 154 36.13 16.85 -26.54
CA ALA A 154 35.20 17.91 -26.18
C ALA A 154 34.79 18.65 -27.46
N GLU A 155 33.51 18.97 -27.62
CA GLU A 155 33.11 20.07 -28.50
C GLU A 155 31.82 20.73 -28.03
N GLN A 156 31.92 22.04 -27.90
CA GLN A 156 30.89 23.00 -27.52
C GLN A 156 30.02 23.34 -28.73
N GLY A 157 28.74 23.62 -28.45
CA GLY A 157 27.80 24.39 -29.28
C GLY A 157 26.52 24.47 -28.45
N GLU A 158 26.21 25.56 -27.75
CA GLU A 158 25.85 26.92 -28.19
C GLU A 158 24.63 26.96 -29.11
N TYR A 159 23.76 27.96 -28.89
CA TYR A 159 22.56 28.40 -29.63
C TYR A 159 21.37 27.41 -29.77
N GLY A 160 20.12 27.70 -29.37
CA GLY A 160 19.52 28.92 -28.85
C GLY A 160 17.98 28.79 -28.75
N GLN A 161 17.36 29.88 -28.26
CA GLN A 161 15.97 30.32 -28.54
C GLN A 161 14.84 29.34 -28.16
N GLY A 162 14.04 29.59 -27.12
CA GLY A 162 13.18 30.76 -27.02
C GLY A 162 11.87 30.52 -27.78
N MET A 163 10.86 29.91 -27.14
CA MET A 163 9.47 30.05 -27.56
C MET A 163 8.52 30.05 -26.36
N SER A 164 8.09 31.25 -26.02
CA SER A 164 6.83 31.57 -25.38
C SER A 164 5.67 31.22 -26.33
N GLY A 165 4.61 30.61 -25.80
CA GLY A 165 3.45 30.24 -26.59
C GLY A 165 2.29 29.76 -25.74
N GLN A 166 1.72 30.66 -24.94
CA GLN A 166 0.41 30.46 -24.32
C GLN A 166 -0.66 31.09 -25.20
N PRO A 167 -1.72 30.35 -25.55
CA PRO A 167 -3.01 30.97 -25.78
C PRO A 167 -4.01 30.54 -24.70
N ARG A 168 -4.66 31.56 -24.12
CA ARG A 168 -5.92 31.46 -23.39
C ARG A 168 -7.00 30.89 -24.32
N GLY A 169 -7.84 30.00 -23.78
CA GLY A 169 -9.08 29.57 -24.42
C GLY A 169 -10.04 29.06 -23.35
N GLY A 170 -10.87 29.96 -22.82
CA GLY A 170 -11.94 29.63 -21.89
C GLY A 170 -13.11 28.96 -22.59
N SER A 171 -13.78 28.07 -21.88
CA SER A 171 -15.16 27.66 -22.18
C SER A 171 -15.79 27.24 -20.85
N GLU A 172 -16.60 28.15 -20.31
CA GLU A 172 -17.52 27.90 -19.20
C GLU A 172 -18.51 26.80 -19.62
N VAL A 173 -18.49 25.65 -18.96
CA VAL A 173 -19.60 24.70 -19.02
C VAL A 173 -20.54 25.05 -17.88
N THR A 174 -21.51 25.89 -18.22
CA THR A 174 -22.71 26.14 -17.44
C THR A 174 -23.53 24.86 -17.35
N GLY A 175 -24.08 24.63 -16.16
CA GLY A 175 -24.62 23.35 -15.75
C GLY A 175 -25.93 22.92 -16.40
N GLN A 176 -26.27 21.67 -16.15
CA GLN A 176 -27.64 21.19 -16.22
C GLN A 176 -27.82 20.14 -15.12
N ARG A 177 -28.63 20.52 -14.13
CA ARG A 177 -29.30 19.60 -13.22
C ARG A 177 -30.50 19.02 -13.95
N TYR A 178 -30.66 17.70 -13.86
CA TYR A 178 -31.94 17.01 -13.78
C TYR A 178 -31.84 16.00 -12.65
#